data_AF-A0A918GDD8-F1
#
_entry.id   AF-A0A918GDD8-F1
#
_cell.length_a   1.000
_cell.length_b   1.000
_cell.length_c   1.000
_cell.angle_alpha   90.00
_cell.angle_beta   90.00
_cell.angle_gamma   90.00
#
_symmetry.space_group_name_H-M   'P 1'
#
loop_
_entity.id
_entity.type
_entity.pdbx_description
1 polymer ?
#
loop_
_entity_poly.entity_id
_entity_poly.type
_entity_poly.pdbx_seq_one_letter_code
_entity_poly.pdbx_strand_id
1 'polypeptide(L)'
;MFKTRLKKLSVALSVLGLAISGVAATQGTAQAASYGWVYISFPKWLGNCPNATVKGIQAYTDHWSTNWDMGDDLVYGKVALGQRNTVIGNLFCKRPNGGYYQTVARYDVVPTRNRQTVWVGTAGWTRN
;
A
#
# COMPACT_ATOMS: atom_id res chain seq x y z
N MET A 1 -74.95 5.44 -43.74
CA MET A 1 -75.20 6.83 -43.29
C MET A 1 -75.79 6.78 -41.88
N PHE A 2 -74.97 7.00 -40.83
CA PHE A 2 -75.34 7.64 -39.56
C PHE A 2 -74.04 8.00 -38.82
N LYS A 3 -73.91 9.29 -38.50
CA LYS A 3 -72.84 9.95 -37.72
C LYS A 3 -72.96 9.47 -36.25
N THR A 4 -71.95 9.51 -35.36
CA THR A 4 -71.33 10.71 -34.75
C THR A 4 -70.18 10.32 -33.81
N ARG A 5 -69.25 11.26 -33.60
CA ARG A 5 -68.16 11.23 -32.62
C ARG A 5 -68.63 11.50 -31.18
N LEU A 6 -68.05 10.84 -30.18
CA LEU A 6 -67.92 11.31 -28.79
C LEU A 6 -66.61 10.73 -28.21
N LYS A 7 -65.57 11.55 -28.07
CA LYS A 7 -65.17 12.39 -26.91
C LYS A 7 -64.37 11.59 -25.86
N LYS A 8 -63.13 12.06 -25.71
CA LYS A 8 -62.06 11.63 -24.80
C LYS A 8 -62.54 11.49 -23.35
N LEU A 9 -62.11 10.43 -22.66
CA LEU A 9 -61.79 10.51 -21.24
C LEU A 9 -60.63 9.54 -20.92
N SER A 10 -59.61 10.12 -20.31
CA SER A 10 -58.32 9.57 -19.95
C SER A 10 -58.42 8.60 -18.78
N VAL A 11 -57.61 7.53 -18.77
CA VAL A 11 -56.89 7.09 -17.56
C VAL A 11 -55.55 6.50 -17.99
N ALA A 12 -54.48 7.20 -17.64
CA ALA A 12 -53.12 6.70 -17.68
C ALA A 12 -52.90 5.75 -16.51
N LEU A 13 -52.42 4.53 -16.76
CA LEU A 13 -51.71 3.71 -15.78
C LEU A 13 -50.62 2.93 -16.52
N SER A 14 -49.39 3.47 -16.51
CA SER A 14 -48.26 2.94 -15.73
C SER A 14 -47.63 1.71 -16.39
N VAL A 15 -46.70 1.88 -17.32
CA VAL A 15 -45.24 1.87 -17.05
C VAL A 15 -44.81 0.71 -16.14
N LEU A 16 -44.59 -0.46 -16.76
CA LEU A 16 -43.58 -1.43 -16.37
C LEU A 16 -42.80 -1.69 -17.68
N GLY A 17 -41.84 -0.85 -18.07
CA GLY A 17 -40.62 -0.64 -17.31
C GLY A 17 -39.62 -1.75 -17.66
N LEU A 18 -39.25 -1.85 -18.94
CA LEU A 18 -38.02 -2.53 -19.38
C LEU A 18 -36.84 -1.82 -18.71
N ALA A 19 -36.48 -2.25 -17.51
CA ALA A 19 -35.28 -1.82 -16.81
C ALA A 19 -34.30 -3.00 -16.73
N ILE A 20 -33.76 -3.39 -17.89
CA ILE A 20 -32.46 -4.06 -17.94
C ILE A 20 -31.43 -2.94 -18.08
N SER A 21 -31.27 -2.15 -17.03
CA SER A 21 -30.31 -1.07 -16.98
C SER A 21 -29.57 -1.13 -15.66
N GLY A 22 -28.24 -1.19 -15.75
CA GLY A 22 -27.40 -0.69 -14.68
C GLY A 22 -26.82 -1.74 -13.74
N VAL A 23 -26.17 -2.77 -14.28
CA VAL A 23 -24.91 -3.20 -13.65
C VAL A 23 -23.85 -3.21 -14.73
N ALA A 24 -23.59 -2.04 -15.32
CA ALA A 24 -22.24 -1.75 -15.78
C ALA A 24 -21.39 -1.75 -14.51
N ALA A 25 -20.91 -2.94 -14.12
CA ALA A 25 -19.79 -3.05 -13.22
C ALA A 25 -18.71 -2.19 -13.86
N THR A 26 -18.50 -1.01 -13.30
CA THR A 26 -17.33 -0.20 -13.59
C THR A 26 -16.15 -1.06 -13.18
N GLN A 27 -15.65 -1.87 -14.12
CA GLN A 27 -14.30 -2.38 -14.06
C GLN A 27 -13.45 -1.12 -14.00
N GLY A 28 -13.09 -0.71 -12.80
CA GLY A 28 -12.10 0.32 -12.60
C GLY A 28 -10.92 -0.08 -13.47
N THR A 29 -10.52 0.81 -14.37
CA THR A 29 -9.35 0.61 -15.20
C THR A 29 -8.22 0.17 -14.29
N ALA A 30 -7.67 -1.02 -14.51
CA ALA A 30 -6.54 -1.49 -13.72
C ALA A 30 -5.40 -0.48 -13.90
N GLN A 31 -5.22 0.43 -12.94
CA GLN A 31 -4.10 1.36 -12.96
C GLN A 31 -2.84 0.54 -12.70
N ALA A 32 -2.00 0.43 -13.72
CA ALA A 32 -0.67 -0.13 -13.55
C ALA A 32 0.05 0.68 -12.46
N ALA A 33 0.46 0.01 -11.38
CA ALA A 33 1.20 0.68 -10.32
C ALA A 33 2.54 1.17 -10.88
N SER A 34 2.81 2.47 -10.71
CA SER A 34 4.12 3.02 -11.03
C SER A 34 5.12 2.54 -9.97
N TYR A 35 6.18 1.86 -10.40
CA TYR A 35 7.23 1.42 -9.47
C TYR A 35 8.27 2.52 -9.25
N GLY A 36 8.82 2.56 -8.05
CA GLY A 36 9.92 3.44 -7.68
C GLY A 36 10.91 2.73 -6.77
N TRP A 37 12.09 3.32 -6.63
CA TRP A 37 13.09 2.92 -5.65
C TRP A 37 13.08 3.93 -4.51
N VAL A 38 13.07 3.45 -3.27
CA VAL A 38 13.00 4.28 -2.06
C VAL A 38 14.08 3.87 -1.07
N TYR A 39 14.49 4.81 -0.24
CA TYR A 39 15.35 4.52 0.91
C TYR A 39 14.48 3.98 2.04
N ILE A 40 14.75 2.77 2.51
CA ILE A 40 14.04 2.10 3.60
C ILE A 40 14.98 2.10 4.80
N SER A 41 14.67 2.91 5.79
CA SER A 41 15.47 3.08 7.01
C SER A 41 14.83 2.35 8.18
N PHE A 42 15.64 1.75 9.04
CA PHE A 42 15.22 1.00 10.22
C PHE A 42 15.73 1.65 11.51
N PRO A 43 15.35 2.90 11.81
CA PRO A 43 15.98 3.65 12.88
C PRO A 43 15.59 3.17 14.27
N LYS A 44 16.50 3.38 15.23
CA LYS A 44 16.28 3.05 16.64
C LYS A 44 15.09 3.78 17.27
N TRP A 45 14.82 5.02 16.88
CA TRP A 45 13.73 5.83 17.45
C TRP A 45 12.34 5.32 17.03
N LEU A 46 12.23 4.42 16.06
CA LEU A 46 11.01 3.65 15.75
C LEU A 46 10.96 2.29 16.46
N GLY A 47 11.72 2.10 17.54
CA GLY A 47 11.68 0.88 18.35
C GLY A 47 12.55 -0.27 17.85
N ASN A 48 13.33 -0.07 16.79
CA ASN A 48 14.25 -1.09 16.31
C ASN A 48 15.50 -1.20 17.20
N CYS A 49 15.97 -2.43 17.38
CA CYS A 49 17.15 -2.74 18.17
C CYS A 49 17.22 -1.97 19.52
N PRO A 50 16.23 -2.13 20.43
CA PRO A 50 16.27 -1.47 21.73
C PRO A 50 17.57 -1.80 22.48
N ASN A 51 18.18 -0.77 23.07
CA ASN A 51 19.48 -0.85 23.74
C ASN A 51 20.62 -1.43 22.89
N ALA A 52 20.51 -1.34 21.56
CA ALA A 52 21.48 -1.83 20.60
C ALA A 52 21.58 -0.88 19.38
N THR A 53 22.34 -1.30 18.38
CA THR A 53 22.50 -0.62 17.09
C THR A 53 22.29 -1.64 15.98
N VAL A 54 21.56 -1.25 14.93
CA VAL A 54 21.47 -2.04 13.70
C VAL A 54 22.86 -2.16 13.09
N LYS A 55 23.26 -3.37 12.71
CA LYS A 55 24.54 -3.67 12.05
C LYS A 55 24.38 -4.43 10.76
N GLY A 56 23.22 -5.04 10.56
CA GLY A 56 22.87 -5.74 9.34
C GLY A 56 21.37 -5.67 9.10
N ILE A 57 20.98 -5.59 7.84
CA ILE A 57 19.61 -5.59 7.40
C ILE A 57 19.44 -6.64 6.32
N GLN A 58 18.47 -7.51 6.51
CA GLN A 58 17.90 -8.30 5.43
C GLN A 58 16.45 -7.84 5.25
N ALA A 59 16.19 -7.12 4.17
CA ALA A 59 14.91 -6.46 3.91
C ALA A 59 14.21 -7.03 2.67
N TYR A 60 12.89 -6.99 2.71
CA TYR A 60 12.00 -7.49 1.68
C TYR A 60 10.86 -6.50 1.45
N THR A 61 10.45 -6.38 0.19
CA THR A 61 9.19 -5.81 -0.27
C THR A 61 8.51 -6.82 -1.19
N ASP A 62 7.28 -6.53 -1.61
CA ASP A 62 6.57 -7.31 -2.62
C ASP A 62 7.26 -7.33 -4.00
N HIS A 63 8.30 -6.50 -4.20
CA HIS A 63 8.95 -6.27 -5.49
C HIS A 63 10.48 -6.34 -5.47
N TRP A 64 11.10 -6.53 -4.30
CA TRP A 64 12.54 -6.52 -4.13
C TRP A 64 12.97 -7.12 -2.79
N SER A 65 14.19 -7.64 -2.72
CA SER A 65 14.81 -8.07 -1.47
C SER A 65 16.31 -7.86 -1.49
N THR A 66 16.93 -7.65 -0.33
CA THR A 66 18.38 -7.74 -0.15
C THR A 66 18.75 -9.08 0.50
N ASN A 67 19.96 -9.59 0.20
CA ASN A 67 20.49 -10.77 0.88
C ASN A 67 20.88 -10.42 2.32
N TRP A 68 21.80 -9.46 2.47
CA TRP A 68 22.15 -8.76 3.70
C TRP A 68 22.88 -7.46 3.31
N ASP A 69 22.53 -6.34 3.95
CA ASP A 69 23.26 -5.08 3.89
C ASP A 69 23.87 -4.80 5.27
N MET A 70 25.18 -4.55 5.32
CA MET A 70 25.94 -4.48 6.57
C MET A 70 26.58 -3.10 6.69
N GLY A 71 26.38 -2.45 7.83
CA GLY A 71 27.11 -1.21 8.16
C GLY A 71 26.24 -0.05 8.62
N ASP A 72 24.98 0.01 8.20
CA ASP A 72 24.04 1.07 8.57
C ASP A 72 22.63 0.50 8.85
N ASP A 73 21.67 1.42 8.98
CA ASP A 73 20.25 1.11 9.16
C ASP A 73 19.41 1.45 7.92
N LEU A 74 20.00 1.43 6.71
CA LEU A 74 19.36 1.92 5.49
C LEU A 74 19.55 0.94 4.32
N VAL A 75 18.52 0.73 3.52
CA VAL A 75 18.64 0.02 2.24
C VAL A 75 17.90 0.78 1.13
N TYR A 76 18.23 0.51 -0.14
CA TYR A 76 17.53 1.09 -1.29
C TYR A 76 16.72 0.03 -2.04
N GLY A 77 15.40 0.03 -1.83
CA GLY A 77 14.49 -1.04 -2.27
C GLY A 77 13.42 -0.58 -3.25
N LYS A 78 12.91 -1.51 -4.07
CA LYS A 78 11.84 -1.25 -5.04
C LYS A 78 10.46 -1.41 -4.42
N VAL A 79 9.54 -0.51 -4.75
CA VAL A 79 8.16 -0.44 -4.23
C VAL A 79 7.19 0.01 -5.32
N ALA A 80 5.91 -0.30 -5.16
CA ALA A 80 4.80 0.29 -5.91
C ALA A 80 4.42 1.66 -5.30
N LEU A 81 4.58 2.75 -6.04
CA LEU A 81 4.27 4.10 -5.57
C LEU A 81 2.76 4.36 -5.51
N GLY A 82 2.33 5.08 -4.48
CA GLY A 82 0.92 5.38 -4.22
C GLY A 82 0.10 4.18 -3.78
N GLN A 83 0.74 3.03 -3.58
CA GLN A 83 0.13 1.76 -3.19
C GLN A 83 0.71 1.27 -1.87
N ARG A 84 -0.01 0.34 -1.22
CA ARG A 84 0.48 -0.34 -0.03
C ARG A 84 1.58 -1.31 -0.42
N ASN A 85 2.70 -1.26 0.29
CA ASN A 85 3.82 -2.18 0.16
C ASN A 85 4.10 -2.80 1.52
N THR A 86 4.19 -4.12 1.60
CA THR A 86 4.63 -4.77 2.83
C THR A 86 6.15 -4.67 2.91
N VAL A 87 6.69 -3.96 3.90
CA VAL A 87 8.13 -3.97 4.18
C VAL A 87 8.40 -4.88 5.37
N ILE A 88 9.33 -5.82 5.21
CA ILE A 88 9.83 -6.68 6.28
C ILE A 88 11.34 -6.53 6.36
N GLY A 89 11.87 -6.17 7.52
CA GLY A 89 13.31 -6.10 7.80
C GLY A 89 13.69 -7.03 8.93
N ASN A 90 14.50 -8.05 8.64
CA ASN A 90 15.25 -8.82 9.61
C ASN A 90 16.49 -8.01 10.00
N LEU A 91 16.53 -7.49 11.22
CA LEU A 91 17.56 -6.58 11.71
C LEU A 91 18.53 -7.34 12.60
N PHE A 92 19.81 -7.28 12.26
CA PHE A 92 20.89 -7.78 13.10
C PHE A 92 21.38 -6.67 14.03
N CYS A 93 21.14 -6.82 15.32
CA CYS A 93 21.40 -5.82 16.34
C CYS A 93 22.64 -6.17 17.15
N LYS A 94 23.55 -5.22 17.36
CA LYS A 94 24.72 -5.34 18.24
C LYS A 94 24.51 -4.57 19.54
N ARG A 95 24.66 -5.22 20.70
CA ARG A 95 24.58 -4.57 22.01
C ARG A 95 25.90 -3.85 22.35
N PRO A 96 25.86 -2.76 23.15
CA PRO A 96 27.07 -2.04 23.57
C PRO A 96 28.06 -2.90 24.37
N ASN A 97 27.56 -3.80 25.22
CA ASN A 97 28.34 -4.68 26.08
C ASN A 97 28.78 -6.00 25.39
N GLY A 98 28.69 -6.05 24.06
CA GLY A 98 28.95 -7.28 23.30
C GLY A 98 27.71 -8.16 23.16
N GLY A 99 27.78 -9.07 22.18
CA GLY A 99 26.65 -9.93 21.81
C GLY A 99 25.74 -9.32 20.75
N TYR A 100 25.00 -10.22 20.11
CA TYR A 100 24.13 -9.93 18.98
C TYR A 100 22.76 -10.55 19.20
N TYR A 101 21.74 -9.94 18.62
CA TYR A 101 20.41 -10.54 18.51
C TYR A 101 19.76 -10.08 17.21
N GLN A 102 18.71 -10.79 16.80
CA GLN A 102 17.89 -10.41 15.66
C GLN A 102 16.51 -9.92 16.11
N THR A 103 15.95 -8.97 15.38
CA THR A 103 14.56 -8.53 15.53
C THR A 103 13.94 -8.29 14.17
N VAL A 104 12.61 -8.28 14.10
CA VAL A 104 11.87 -8.06 12.85
C VAL A 104 11.11 -6.75 12.94
N ALA A 105 11.30 -5.89 11.94
CA ALA A 105 10.44 -4.74 11.70
C ALA A 105 9.53 -5.04 10.51
N ARG A 106 8.21 -4.97 10.69
CA ARG A 106 7.25 -5.20 9.62
C ARG A 106 6.14 -4.16 9.62
N TYR A 107 6.02 -3.41 8.52
CA TYR A 107 4.95 -2.43 8.32
C TYR A 107 4.53 -2.31 6.87
N ASP A 108 3.25 -1.99 6.70
CA ASP A 108 2.66 -1.65 5.41
C ASP A 108 2.85 -0.16 5.15
N VAL A 109 3.71 0.18 4.20
CA VAL A 109 4.07 1.56 3.87
C VAL A 109 3.41 2.01 2.56
N VAL A 110 3.24 3.31 2.41
CA VAL A 110 2.68 3.94 1.19
C VAL A 110 3.60 5.06 0.70
N PRO A 111 4.72 4.72 0.04
CA PRO A 111 5.61 5.70 -0.55
C PRO A 111 4.92 6.36 -1.75
N THR A 112 5.11 7.65 -1.95
CA THR A 112 4.39 8.44 -2.97
C THR A 112 5.28 8.93 -4.11
N ARG A 113 6.60 8.89 -3.95
CA ARG A 113 7.55 9.32 -4.97
C ARG A 113 8.83 8.50 -4.96
N ASN A 114 9.51 8.46 -6.11
CA ASN A 114 10.83 7.86 -6.23
C ASN A 114 11.85 8.58 -5.34
N ARG A 115 12.85 7.86 -4.82
CA ARG A 115 13.90 8.34 -3.91
C ARG A 115 13.41 8.94 -2.59
N GLN A 116 12.16 8.67 -2.20
CA GLN A 116 11.64 9.02 -0.89
C GLN A 116 12.34 8.19 0.20
N THR A 117 12.42 8.71 1.42
CA THR A 117 12.83 7.93 2.58
C THR A 117 11.59 7.48 3.34
N VAL A 118 11.49 6.18 3.59
CA VAL A 118 10.53 5.59 4.50
C VAL A 118 11.26 5.05 5.71
N TRP A 119 10.83 5.45 6.90
CA TRP A 119 11.36 4.95 8.16
C TRP A 119 10.39 3.91 8.71
N VAL A 120 10.88 2.72 9.02
CA VAL A 120 10.10 1.57 9.44
C VAL A 120 10.70 1.01 10.73
N GLY A 121 9.89 0.78 11.74
CA GLY A 121 10.33 0.07 12.93
C GLY A 121 9.18 -0.49 13.73
N THR A 122 9.45 -1.35 14.71
CA THR A 122 8.41 -2.07 15.48
C THR A 122 7.30 -1.18 16.06
N ALA A 123 7.58 0.10 16.33
CA ALA A 123 6.61 1.06 16.86
C ALA A 123 5.79 1.83 15.79
N GLY A 124 6.14 1.72 14.50
CA GLY A 124 5.41 2.41 13.45
C GLY A 124 6.23 2.64 12.18
N TRP A 125 5.69 3.45 11.29
CA TRP A 125 6.41 3.93 10.13
C TRP A 125 6.08 5.39 9.81
N THR A 126 6.96 6.07 9.09
CA THR A 126 6.75 7.42 8.56
C THR A 126 7.57 7.66 7.29
N ARG A 127 7.42 8.81 6.63
CA ARG A 127 8.12 9.18 5.39
C ARG A 127 8.30 10.70 5.26
N ASN A 128 9.25 11.14 4.42
CA ASN A 128 9.48 12.57 4.10
C ASN A 128 8.78 13.05 2.82
#